data_AF-A0A0E4BUL5-F1
#
_entry.id   AF-A0A0E4BUL5-F1
#
_cell.length_a   1.000
_cell.length_b   1.000
_cell.length_c   1.000
_cell.angle_alpha   90.00
_cell.angle_beta   90.00
_cell.angle_gamma   90.00
#
_symmetry.space_group_name_H-M   'P 1'
#
loop_
_entity.id
_entity.type
_entity.pdbx_description
1 polymer ?
#
loop_
_entity_poly.entity_id
_entity_poly.type
_entity_poly.pdbx_seq_one_letter_code
_entity_poly.pdbx_strand_id
1 'polypeptide(L)'
;MVGTWTKTTAAACADKYPATITFSTGTYRGMRGEGQGMVWWDAGIYRLEDPNTLVVGTASDELVTYRISLEADRFEFTDSEGCVVTYRRA
;
A
#
# COMPACT_ATOMS: atom_id res chain seq x y z
N MET A 1 5.78 8.01 -6.59
CA MET A 1 4.71 7.13 -6.07
C MET A 1 3.53 7.01 -7.03
N VAL A 2 3.01 8.11 -7.59
CA VAL A 2 1.89 8.06 -8.58
C VAL A 2 2.09 6.98 -9.63
N GLY A 3 1.01 6.27 -9.95
CA GLY A 3 0.97 5.12 -10.86
C GLY A 3 0.32 3.89 -10.24
N THR A 4 0.33 2.81 -11.00
CA THR A 4 -0.22 1.51 -10.59
C THR A 4 0.90 0.58 -10.15
N TRP A 5 0.63 -0.16 -9.08
CA TRP A 5 1.56 -1.05 -8.42
C TRP A 5 0.90 -2.39 -8.14
N THR A 6 1.61 -3.49 -8.38
CA THR A 6 1.12 -4.85 -8.14
C THR A 6 1.92 -5.49 -7.02
N LYS A 7 1.23 -6.07 -6.04
CA LYS A 7 1.85 -6.70 -4.88
C LYS A 7 2.65 -7.92 -5.33
N THR A 8 3.90 -8.03 -4.89
CA THR A 8 4.76 -9.19 -5.17
C THR A 8 5.00 -10.05 -3.94
N THR A 9 4.73 -9.54 -2.74
CA THR A 9 4.82 -10.32 -1.51
C THR A 9 3.69 -11.33 -1.41
N ALA A 10 4.05 -12.61 -1.23
CA ALA A 10 3.11 -13.74 -1.05
C ALA A 10 3.01 -14.23 0.41
N ALA A 11 3.70 -13.60 1.36
CA ALA A 11 3.59 -13.94 2.76
C ALA A 11 2.18 -13.66 3.29
N ALA A 12 1.64 -14.57 4.12
CA ALA A 12 0.25 -14.49 4.61
C ALA A 12 -0.08 -13.17 5.35
N CYS A 13 0.89 -12.58 6.07
CA CYS A 13 0.70 -11.29 6.72
C CYS A 13 0.36 -10.15 5.72
N ALA A 14 0.76 -10.30 4.45
CA ALA A 14 0.50 -9.34 3.39
C ALA A 14 -0.90 -9.50 2.77
N ASP A 15 -1.68 -10.53 3.12
CA ASP A 15 -3.00 -10.81 2.52
C ASP A 15 -4.05 -9.77 2.88
N LYS A 16 -3.85 -9.00 3.94
CA LYS A 16 -4.70 -7.84 4.27
C LYS A 16 -4.48 -6.65 3.32
N TYR A 17 -3.41 -6.64 2.52
CA TYR A 17 -3.09 -5.56 1.59
C TYR A 17 -3.51 -5.90 0.15
N PRO A 18 -4.01 -4.93 -0.62
CA PRO A 18 -4.58 -5.15 -1.95
C PRO A 18 -3.59 -5.79 -2.93
N ALA A 19 -4.10 -6.57 -3.87
CA ALA A 19 -3.27 -7.16 -4.93
C ALA A 19 -2.72 -6.08 -5.89
N THR A 20 -3.48 -5.01 -6.12
CA THR A 20 -3.06 -3.86 -6.93
C THR A 20 -3.43 -2.55 -6.24
N ILE A 21 -2.56 -1.53 -6.32
CA ILE A 21 -2.83 -0.18 -5.83
C ILE A 21 -2.58 0.82 -6.95
N THR A 22 -3.52 1.73 -7.17
CA THR A 22 -3.31 2.91 -7.99
C THR A 22 -3.24 4.14 -7.11
N PHE A 23 -2.11 4.86 -7.16
CA PHE A 23 -1.93 6.15 -6.52
C PHE A 23 -2.13 7.28 -7.55
N SER A 24 -3.01 8.21 -7.23
CA SER A 24 -3.29 9.47 -7.93
C SER A 24 -2.88 10.66 -7.06
N THR A 25 -2.91 11.89 -7.55
CA THR A 25 -2.57 13.03 -6.68
C THR A 25 -3.51 13.11 -5.47
N GLY A 26 -2.97 12.87 -4.27
CA GLY A 26 -3.65 12.96 -2.98
C GLY A 26 -4.60 11.81 -2.63
N THR A 27 -4.82 10.84 -3.54
CA THR A 27 -5.79 9.75 -3.35
C THR A 27 -5.25 8.43 -3.88
N TYR A 28 -5.73 7.32 -3.33
CA TYR A 28 -5.38 5.99 -3.82
C TYR A 28 -6.62 5.10 -3.89
N ARG A 29 -6.50 4.03 -4.68
CA ARG A 29 -7.48 2.94 -4.73
C ARG A 29 -6.76 1.59 -4.75
N GLY A 30 -7.06 0.78 -3.75
CA GLY A 30 -6.69 -0.63 -3.70
C GLY A 30 -7.70 -1.51 -4.42
N MET A 31 -7.20 -2.52 -5.10
CA MET A 31 -8.01 -3.56 -5.75
C MET A 31 -7.64 -4.92 -5.19
N ARG A 32 -8.68 -5.66 -4.81
CA ARG A 32 -8.58 -7.02 -4.30
C ARG A 32 -8.15 -7.98 -5.39
N GLY A 33 -7.35 -8.96 -5.03
CA GLY A 33 -7.09 -10.14 -5.86
C GLY A 33 -8.26 -11.13 -5.82
N GLU A 34 -8.17 -12.18 -6.63
CA GLU A 34 -9.14 -13.28 -6.61
C GLU A 34 -9.17 -13.93 -5.22
N GLY A 35 -10.39 -14.17 -4.69
CA GLY A 35 -10.59 -14.78 -3.37
C GLY A 35 -10.19 -13.91 -2.18
N GLN A 36 -9.66 -12.70 -2.39
CA GLN A 36 -9.22 -11.82 -1.31
C GLN A 36 -10.43 -11.14 -0.64
N GLY A 37 -10.43 -11.16 0.71
CA GLY A 37 -11.42 -10.46 1.54
C GLY A 37 -11.29 -8.94 1.50
N MET A 38 -11.88 -8.26 2.48
CA MET A 38 -11.69 -6.81 2.65
C MET A 38 -10.19 -6.50 2.81
N VAL A 39 -9.73 -5.45 2.15
CA VAL A 39 -8.34 -5.01 2.20
C VAL A 39 -8.21 -3.79 3.09
N TRP A 40 -7.12 -3.73 3.83
CA TRP A 40 -6.79 -2.65 4.75
C TRP A 40 -6.60 -1.30 4.05
N TRP A 41 -6.02 -1.35 2.85
CA TRP A 41 -5.91 -0.21 1.94
C TRP A 41 -6.92 -0.41 0.80
N ASP A 42 -8.14 0.06 0.97
CA ASP A 42 -9.24 -0.10 0.01
C ASP A 42 -9.38 1.13 -0.90
N ALA A 43 -9.58 2.32 -0.34
CA ALA A 43 -9.57 3.59 -1.04
C ALA A 43 -9.49 4.72 -0.03
N GLY A 44 -8.76 5.79 -0.36
CA GLY A 44 -8.69 6.93 0.54
C GLY A 44 -7.67 7.96 0.12
N ILE A 45 -7.25 8.75 1.09
CA ILE A 45 -6.19 9.74 0.91
C ILE A 45 -4.83 9.15 1.28
N TYR A 46 -3.78 9.72 0.70
CA TYR A 46 -2.43 9.48 1.18
C TYR A 46 -1.59 10.76 1.05
N ARG A 47 -0.51 10.82 1.82
CA ARG A 47 0.54 11.83 1.66
C ARG A 47 1.90 11.23 1.97
N LEU A 48 2.91 11.71 1.27
CA LEU A 48 4.30 11.52 1.68
C LEU A 48 4.66 12.69 2.60
N GLU A 49 5.01 12.40 3.85
CA GLU A 49 5.49 13.43 4.78
C GLU A 49 6.97 13.76 4.50
N ASP A 50 7.71 12.74 4.07
CA ASP A 50 9.09 12.82 3.61
C ASP A 50 9.36 11.66 2.62
N PRO A 51 10.57 11.53 2.04
CA PRO A 51 10.88 10.46 1.07
C PRO A 51 10.71 9.02 1.58
N ASN A 52 10.65 8.80 2.89
CA ASN A 52 10.61 7.50 3.56
C ASN A 52 9.39 7.31 4.48
N THR A 53 8.48 8.27 4.52
CA THR A 53 7.29 8.24 5.39
C THR A 53 6.02 8.46 4.59
N LEU A 54 5.15 7.44 4.56
CA LEU A 54 3.84 7.47 3.93
C LEU A 54 2.75 7.46 4.99
N VAL A 55 1.80 8.39 4.90
CA VAL A 55 0.56 8.35 5.68
C VAL A 55 -0.60 7.99 4.77
N VAL A 56 -1.39 7.00 5.18
CA VAL A 56 -2.50 6.44 4.39
C VAL A 56 -3.77 6.43 5.24
N GLY A 57 -4.89 6.89 4.68
CA GLY A 57 -6.21 6.62 5.24
C GLY A 57 -6.64 5.19 4.93
N THR A 58 -7.02 4.42 5.94
CA THR A 58 -7.28 2.97 5.83
C THR A 58 -8.78 2.68 5.82
N ALA A 59 -9.12 1.41 5.59
CA ALA A 59 -10.50 0.91 5.64
C ALA A 59 -11.21 1.09 7.00
N SER A 60 -10.46 1.43 8.07
CA SER A 60 -11.00 1.76 9.39
C SER A 60 -11.19 3.27 9.62
N ASP A 61 -11.03 4.10 8.59
CA ASP A 61 -10.99 5.57 8.66
C ASP A 61 -9.83 6.14 9.51
N GLU A 62 -8.83 5.32 9.82
CA GLU A 62 -7.62 5.76 10.53
C GLU A 62 -6.56 6.29 9.56
N LEU A 63 -5.79 7.29 10.00
CA LEU A 63 -4.56 7.70 9.32
C LEU A 63 -3.37 6.94 9.92
N VAL A 64 -2.79 6.03 9.14
CA VAL A 64 -1.68 5.19 9.58
C VAL A 64 -0.39 5.57 8.86
N THR A 65 0.68 5.70 9.63
CA THR A 65 2.01 6.03 9.14
C THR A 65 2.83 4.76 8.90
N TYR A 66 3.44 4.69 7.72
CA TYR A 66 4.30 3.60 7.28
C TYR A 66 5.69 4.13 6.94
N ARG A 67 6.71 3.38 7.37
CA ARG A 67 8.05 3.54 6.80
C ARG A 67 8.09 2.87 5.45
N ILE A 68 8.62 3.58 4.45
CA ILE A 68 8.67 3.12 3.07
C ILE A 68 10.09 3.16 2.48
N SER A 69 10.32 2.28 1.52
CA SER A 69 11.36 2.43 0.50
C SER A 69 10.68 2.58 -0.85
N LEU A 70 11.04 3.62 -1.60
CA LEU A 70 10.46 3.91 -2.90
C LEU A 70 11.56 4.10 -3.94
N GLU A 71 11.61 3.18 -4.89
CA GLU A 71 12.45 3.21 -6.07
C GLU A 71 11.57 3.40 -7.32
N ALA A 72 12.18 3.43 -8.52
CA ALA A 72 11.45 3.65 -9.76
C ALA A 72 10.38 2.57 -10.03
N ASP A 73 10.74 1.30 -9.77
CA ASP A 73 9.95 0.12 -10.09
C ASP A 73 9.58 -0.71 -8.84
N ARG A 74 10.01 -0.31 -7.64
CA ARG A 74 9.76 -1.00 -6.38
C ARG A 74 9.22 -0.04 -5.32
N PHE A 75 8.12 -0.44 -4.69
CA PHE A 75 7.54 0.24 -3.54
C PHE A 75 7.43 -0.77 -2.40
N GLU A 76 8.02 -0.46 -1.27
CA GLU A 76 8.03 -1.33 -0.09
C GLU A 76 7.63 -0.55 1.14
N PHE A 77 6.92 -1.21 2.05
CA PHE A 77 6.65 -0.69 3.38
C PHE A 77 6.69 -1.79 4.42
N THR A 78 6.92 -1.40 5.68
CA THR A 78 6.76 -2.28 6.84
C THR A 78 5.59 -1.80 7.67
N ASP A 79 4.67 -2.71 7.99
CA ASP A 79 3.54 -2.40 8.86
C ASP A 79 3.91 -2.46 10.36
N SER A 80 2.95 -2.14 11.22
CA SER A 80 3.13 -2.15 12.68
C SER A 80 3.40 -3.54 13.27
N GLU A 81 3.07 -4.60 12.54
CA GLU A 81 3.29 -5.99 12.93
C GLU A 81 4.64 -6.53 12.42
N GLY A 82 5.40 -5.70 11.71
CA GLY A 82 6.69 -6.07 11.12
C GLY A 82 6.57 -6.82 9.78
N CYS A 83 5.38 -6.89 9.19
CA CYS A 83 5.19 -7.46 7.86
C CYS A 83 5.81 -6.54 6.80
N VAL A 84 6.75 -7.07 6.02
CA VAL A 84 7.35 -6.35 4.88
C VAL A 84 6.54 -6.66 3.63
N VAL A 85 5.94 -5.62 3.05
CA VAL A 85 5.09 -5.74 1.86
C VAL A 85 5.73 -4.97 0.72
N THR A 86 5.93 -5.65 -0.40
CA THR A 86 6.57 -5.10 -1.60
C THR A 86 5.59 -5.15 -2.77
N TYR A 87 5.61 -4.08 -3.55
CA TYR A 87 4.92 -3.93 -4.81
C TYR A 87 5.93 -3.60 -5.92
N ARG A 88 5.59 -4.02 -7.14
CA ARG A 88 6.28 -3.63 -8.37
C ARG A 88 5.41 -2.70 -9.20
N ARG A 89 6.04 -1.76 -9.90
CA ARG A 89 5.33 -0.90 -10.86
C ARG A 89 4.75 -1.77 -11.99
N ALA A 90 3.47 -1.56 -12.30
CA ALA A 90 2.78 -2.22 -13.41
C ALA A 90 3.13 -1.59 -14.76
#